data_AF-A0A7Y5DL95-F1
#
_entry.id   AF-A0A7Y5DL95-F1
#
_cell.length_a   1.000
_cell.length_b   1.000
_cell.length_c   1.000
_cell.angle_alpha   90.00
_cell.angle_beta   90.00
_cell.angle_gamma   90.00
#
_symmetry.space_group_name_H-M   'P 1'
#
loop_
_entity.id
_entity.type
_entity.pdbx_description
1 polymer ?
#
loop_
_entity_poly.entity_id
_entity_poly.type
_entity_poly.pdbx_seq_one_letter_code
_entity_poly.pdbx_strand_id
1 'polypeptide(L)' 'MEPKQHLYLVDGSAYIFRAYHRLPPLTNPQGTPVGAVYGYTTMLWKLADDLNKADGPTHL' A
#
# COMPACT_ATOMS: atom_id res chain seq x y z
N MET A 1 20.14 19.71 -13.46
CA MET A 1 20.02 19.36 -12.04
C MET A 1 19.97 17.85 -11.96
N GLU A 2 20.74 17.23 -11.07
CA GLU A 2 20.66 15.78 -10.80
C GLU A 2 19.22 15.40 -10.39
N PRO A 3 18.70 14.23 -10.83
CA PRO A 3 17.38 13.77 -10.40
C PRO A 3 17.35 13.61 -8.88
N LYS A 4 16.42 14.30 -8.20
CA LYS A 4 16.22 14.13 -6.76
C LYS A 4 15.65 12.73 -6.51
N GLN A 5 16.36 11.93 -5.73
CA GLN A 5 15.84 10.67 -5.22
C GLN A 5 14.89 10.95 -4.06
N HIS A 6 13.66 10.45 -4.15
CA HIS A 6 12.65 10.57 -3.10
C HIS A 6 12.64 9.33 -2.22
N LEU A 7 12.69 9.52 -0.89
CA LEU A 7 12.56 8.45 0.10
C LEU A 7 11.15 8.47 0.69
N TYR A 8 10.49 7.32 0.68
CA TYR A 8 9.17 7.13 1.26
C TYR A 8 9.23 6.11 2.39
N LEU A 9 8.66 6.46 3.55
CA LEU A 9 8.59 5.60 4.72
C LEU A 9 7.14 5.18 4.96
N VAL A 10 6.93 3.87 5.10
CA VAL A 10 5.59 3.28 5.29
C VAL A 10 5.60 2.43 6.56
N ASP A 11 4.61 2.65 7.43
CA ASP A 11 4.32 1.72 8.53
C ASP A 11 3.58 0.49 7.99
N GLY A 12 4.32 -0.59 7.77
CA GLY A 12 3.76 -1.84 7.28
C GLY A 12 2.79 -2.51 8.26
N SER A 13 3.03 -2.39 9.56
CA SER A 13 2.23 -3.07 10.59
C SER A 13 0.82 -2.48 10.67
N ALA A 14 0.71 -1.15 10.72
CA ALA A 14 -0.57 -0.46 10.75
C ALA A 14 -1.36 -0.66 9.45
N TYR A 15 -0.67 -0.70 8.30
CA TYR A 15 -1.30 -0.94 7.01
C TYR A 15 -1.87 -2.35 6.91
N ILE A 16 -1.13 -3.39 7.31
CA ILE A 16 -1.63 -4.76 7.21
C ILE A 16 -2.74 -5.04 8.23
N PHE A 17 -2.65 -4.45 9.43
CA PHE A 17 -3.72 -4.50 10.42
C PHE A 17 -5.01 -3.88 9.88
N ARG A 18 -4.91 -2.70 9.25
CA ARG A 18 -6.06 -2.05 8.61
C ARG A 18 -6.60 -2.90 7.46
N ALA A 19 -5.74 -3.47 6.62
CA ALA A 19 -6.17 -4.33 5.52
C ALA A 19 -6.96 -5.55 5.99
N TYR A 20 -6.53 -6.17 7.10
CA TYR A 20 -7.19 -7.33 7.69
C TYR A 20 -8.63 -7.04 8.15
N HIS A 21 -8.87 -5.85 8.73
CA HIS A 21 -10.17 -5.54 9.36
C HIS A 21 -11.16 -4.79 8.46
N ARG A 22 -10.74 -4.26 7.31
CA ARG A 22 -11.56 -3.32 6.51
C ARG A 22 -12.27 -3.95 5.31
N LEU A 23 -11.81 -5.11 4.86
CA LEU A 23 -12.36 -5.82 3.71
C LEU A 23 -13.35 -6.91 4.15
N PRO A 24 -14.35 -7.25 3.33
CA PRO A 24 -15.16 -8.44 3.55
C PRO A 24 -14.28 -9.70 3.55
N PRO A 25 -14.76 -10.84 4.08
CA PRO A 25 -14.02 -12.09 4.02
C PRO A 25 -13.66 -12.45 2.56
N LEU A 26 -12.36 -12.50 2.28
CA LEU A 26 -11.81 -12.90 0.99
C LEU A 26 -10.95 -14.13 1.18
N THR A 27 -11.27 -15.18 0.43
CA THR A 27 -10.54 -16.44 0.42
C THR A 27 -10.05 -16.79 -0.97
N ASN A 28 -8.94 -17.50 -1.04
CA ASN A 28 -8.51 -18.15 -2.29
C ASN A 28 -9.36 -19.40 -2.57
N PRO A 29 -9.21 -20.08 -3.73
CA PRO A 29 -9.96 -21.30 -4.05
C PRO A 29 -9.77 -22.45 -3.05
N GLN A 30 -8.71 -22.42 -2.24
CA GLN A 30 -8.42 -23.38 -1.18
C GLN A 30 -9.02 -22.98 0.17
N GLY A 31 -9.78 -21.87 0.24
CA GLY A 31 -10.41 -21.37 1.46
C GLY A 31 -9.47 -20.60 2.39
N THR A 32 -8.21 -20.38 2.02
CA THR A 32 -7.27 -19.60 2.83
C THR A 32 -7.65 -18.12 2.82
N PRO A 33 -7.77 -17.45 3.98
CA PRO A 33 -8.02 -16.01 4.04
C PRO A 33 -6.86 -15.22 3.41
N VAL A 34 -7.19 -14.34 2.46
CA VAL A 34 -6.21 -13.53 1.71
C VAL A 34 -6.51 -12.03 1.73
N GLY A 35 -7.57 -11.61 2.43
CA GLY A 35 -8.02 -10.21 2.46
C GLY A 35 -6.95 -9.23 2.92
N ALA A 36 -6.17 -9.57 3.96
CA ALA A 36 -5.09 -8.70 4.44
C ALA A 36 -3.99 -8.47 3.39
N VAL A 37 -3.56 -9.54 2.70
CA VAL A 37 -2.53 -9.46 1.65
C VAL A 37 -3.05 -8.64 0.47
N TYR A 38 -4.28 -8.92 0.03
CA TYR A 38 -4.92 -8.19 -1.07
C TYR A 38 -5.07 -6.70 -0.75
N GLY A 39 -5.61 -6.36 0.42
CA GLY A 39 -5.79 -4.96 0.82
C GLY A 39 -4.47 -4.23 1.00
N TYR A 40 -3.47 -4.88 1.62
CA TYR A 40 -2.15 -4.30 1.83
C TYR A 40 -1.45 -3.95 0.52
N THR A 41 -1.37 -4.93 -0.39
CA THR A 41 -0.74 -4.75 -1.70
C THR A 41 -1.46 -3.72 -2.56
N THR A 42 -2.80 -3.70 -2.54
CA THR A 42 -3.60 -2.67 -3.23
C THR A 42 -3.30 -1.26 -2.71
N MET A 43 -3.18 -1.07 -1.40
CA MET A 43 -2.84 0.23 -0.81
C MET A 43 -1.43 0.68 -1.20
N LEU A 44 -0.46 -0.22 -1.20
CA LEU A 44 0.91 0.08 -1.65
C LEU A 44 0.98 0.40 -3.13
N TRP A 45 0.24 -0.32 -3.97
CA TRP A 45 0.18 -0.06 -5.41
C TRP A 45 -0.37 1.33 -5.70
N LYS A 46 -1.46 1.70 -5.02
CA LYS A 46 -2.03 3.03 -5.12
C LYS A 46 -1.04 4.11 -4.67
N LEU A 47 -0.34 3.89 -3.55
CA LEU A 47 0.70 4.81 -3.10
C LEU A 47 1.80 4.97 -4.16
N ALA A 48 2.33 3.87 -4.71
CA ALA A 48 3.37 3.93 -5.74
C ALA A 48 2.92 4.66 -7.02
N ASP A 49 1.69 4.43 -7.46
CA ASP A 49 1.09 5.10 -8.62
C ASP A 49 0.87 6.61 -8.37
N ASP A 50 0.35 6.96 -7.20
CA ASP A 50 0.15 8.36 -6.79
C ASP A 50 1.49 9.10 -6.70
N LEU A 51 2.55 8.45 -6.18
CA LEU A 51 3.90 9.02 -6.08
C LEU A 51 4.59 9.18 -7.44
N ASN A 52 4.41 8.24 -8.37
CA ASN A 52 4.93 8.36 -9.74
C ASN A 52 4.29 9.52 -10.52
N LYS A 53 3.07 9.92 -10.13
CA LYS A 53 2.30 11.00 -10.76
C LYS A 53 2.49 12.36 -10.09
N ALA A 54 3.06 12.40 -8.88
CA ALA A 54 3.25 13.63 -8.13
C ALA A 54 4.59 14.29 -8.48
N ASP A 55 4.55 15.50 -9.03
CA ASP A 55 5.73 16.37 -9.15
C ASP A 55 6.08 16.98 -7.78
N GLY A 56 7.08 16.41 -7.12
CA GLY A 56 7.71 16.98 -5.92
C GLY A 56 7.21 16.43 -4.58
N PRO A 57 7.96 16.68 -3.48
CA PRO A 57 7.67 16.10 -2.18
C PRO A 57 6.34 16.65 -1.65
N THR A 58 5.46 15.77 -1.20
CA THR A 58 4.13 16.14 -0.71
C THR A 58 4.14 16.74 0.70
N HIS A 59 5.27 16.70 1.45
CA HIS A 59 5.44 17.35 2.75
C HIS A 59 6.91 17.81 2.96
N LEU A 60 7.08 18.98 3.62
CA LEU A 60 8.32 19.54 4.21
C LEU A 60 8.55 19.01 5.63
#